data_AF-A0A6V7LXP1-F1
#
_entry.id   AF-A0A6V7LXP1-F1
#
_cell.length_a   1.000
_cell.length_b   1.000
_cell.length_c   1.000
_cell.angle_alpha   90.00
_cell.angle_beta   90.00
_cell.angle_gamma   90.00
#
_symmetry.space_group_name_H-M   'P 1'
#
loop_
_entity.id
_entity.type
_entity.pdbx_description
1 polymer ?
#
loop_
_entity_poly.entity_id
_entity_poly.type
_entity_poly.pdbx_seq_one_letter_code
_entity_poly.pdbx_strand_id
1 'polypeptide(L)' 'EIMDFVAYVAKNMQEWRACYVLECGGGLAQDVISTIGQAFELRFKEFLTKPSAL' A
#
# COMPACT_ATOMS: atom_id res chain seq x y z
N GLU A 1 -21.27 8.54 1.13
CA GLU A 1 -20.52 7.49 1.85
C GLU A 1 -19.05 7.58 1.44
N ILE A 2 -18.11 7.52 2.40
CA ILE A 2 -16.64 7.53 2.13
C ILE A 2 -16.08 6.09 2.24
N MET A 3 -16.92 5.13 2.59
CA MET A 3 -16.51 3.73 2.86
C MET A 3 -15.89 3.04 1.63
N ASP A 4 -16.04 3.61 0.45
CA ASP A 4 -15.51 3.07 -0.80
C ASP A 4 -14.26 3.80 -1.31
N PHE A 5 -13.60 4.60 -0.47
CA PHE A 5 -12.33 5.24 -0.82
C PHE A 5 -11.18 4.71 0.04
N VAL A 6 -10.02 4.55 -0.59
CA VAL A 6 -8.76 4.19 0.09
C VAL A 6 -7.75 5.33 -0.12
N ALA A 7 -7.09 5.73 0.96
CA ALA A 7 -5.97 6.66 0.92
C ALA A 7 -4.66 5.92 1.21
N TYR A 8 -3.67 6.07 0.34
CA TYR A 8 -2.33 5.48 0.48
C TYR A 8 -1.26 6.56 0.41
N VAL A 9 -0.39 6.62 1.41
CA VAL A 9 0.74 7.56 1.43
C VAL A 9 2.00 6.82 0.98
N ALA A 10 2.49 7.12 -0.22
CA ALA A 10 3.74 6.58 -0.72
C ALA A 10 4.89 7.54 -0.44
N LYS A 11 6.07 6.98 -0.18
CA LYS A 11 7.33 7.71 -0.03
C LYS A 11 8.30 7.30 -1.14
N ASN A 12 8.96 8.26 -1.78
CA ASN A 12 10.00 7.98 -2.77
C ASN A 12 11.42 7.96 -2.15
N MET A 13 12.43 7.71 -2.98
CA MET A 13 13.84 7.68 -2.57
C MET A 13 14.39 9.03 -2.12
N GLN A 14 13.71 10.14 -2.45
CA GLN A 14 14.06 11.51 -2.05
C GLN A 14 13.28 11.98 -0.81
N GLU A 15 12.71 11.06 -0.01
CA GLU A 15 11.89 11.37 1.17
C GLU A 15 10.59 12.14 0.90
N TRP A 16 10.23 12.35 -0.37
CA TRP A 16 8.97 12.99 -0.75
C TRP A 16 7.80 12.05 -0.48
N ARG A 17 6.70 12.60 0.05
CA ARG A 17 5.48 11.87 0.37
C ARG A 17 4.33 12.39 -0.50
N ALA A 18 3.59 11.47 -1.12
CA ALA A 18 2.38 11.78 -1.86
C ALA A 18 1.22 10.92 -1.33
N CYS A 19 0.04 11.53 -1.19
CA CYS A 19 -1.20 10.81 -0.84
C CYS A 19 -1.97 10.50 -2.12
N TYR A 20 -2.27 9.21 -2.32
CA TYR A 20 -3.06 8.70 -3.43
C TYR A 20 -4.43 8.31 -2.88
N VAL A 21 -5.49 8.90 -3.43
CA VAL A 21 -6.87 8.58 -3.08
C VAL A 21 -7.48 7.78 -4.22
N LEU A 22 -7.94 6.56 -3.93
CA LEU A 22 -8.53 5.64 -4.89
C LEU A 22 -9.99 5.41 -4.53
N GLU A 23 -10.86 5.48 -5.54
CA GLU A 23 -12.24 4.97 -5.44
C GLU A 23 -12.22 3.46 -5.69
N CYS A 24 -12.76 2.69 -4.75
CA CYS A 24 -12.74 1.24 -4.71
C CYS A 24 -14.14 0.67 -4.92
N GLY A 25 -14.79 1.06 -6.02
CA GLY A 25 -16.17 0.71 -6.36
C GLY A 25 -16.62 -0.71 -5.96
N GLY A 26 -17.83 -0.81 -5.43
CA GLY A 26 -18.45 -2.09 -5.10
C GLY A 26 -18.21 -2.56 -3.67
N GLY A 27 -17.83 -1.66 -2.76
CA GLY A 27 -17.55 -2.00 -1.36
C GLY A 27 -16.18 -2.65 -1.17
N LEU A 28 -15.28 -2.51 -2.12
CA LEU A 28 -14.00 -3.23 -2.16
C LEU A 28 -12.88 -2.53 -1.38
N ALA A 29 -13.14 -1.35 -0.80
CA ALA A 29 -12.11 -0.60 -0.08
C ALA A 29 -11.40 -1.43 1.01
N GLN A 30 -12.14 -2.27 1.76
CA GLN A 30 -11.55 -3.15 2.77
C GLN A 30 -10.66 -4.24 2.16
N ASP A 31 -11.08 -4.83 1.05
CA ASP A 31 -10.28 -5.84 0.34
C ASP A 31 -9.01 -5.25 -0.25
N VAL A 32 -9.08 -4.02 -0.78
CA VAL A 32 -7.91 -3.26 -1.24
C VAL A 32 -6.95 -2.98 -0.09
N ILE A 33 -7.44 -2.52 1.07
CA ILE A 33 -6.62 -2.28 2.27
C ILE A 33 -5.93 -3.58 2.71
N SER A 34 -6.68 -4.68 2.80
CA SER A 34 -6.15 -5.99 3.22
C SER A 34 -5.08 -6.50 2.25
N THR A 35 -5.33 -6.37 0.95
CA THR A 35 -4.39 -6.79 -0.10
C THR A 35 -3.10 -5.97 -0.08
N ILE A 36 -3.19 -4.65 0.11
CA ILE A 36 -2.01 -3.79 0.30
C ILE A 36 -1.21 -4.25 1.52
N GLY A 37 -1.86 -4.51 2.65
CA GLY A 37 -1.19 -5.00 3.87
C GLY A 37 -0.44 -6.31 3.65
N GLN A 38 -1.05 -7.28 2.97
CA GLN A 38 -0.42 -8.56 2.63
C GLN A 38 0.78 -8.38 1.70
N ALA A 39 0.67 -7.50 0.68
CA ALA A 39 1.77 -7.19 -0.22
C ALA A 39 2.96 -6.54 0.52
N PHE A 40 2.70 -5.66 1.47
CA PHE A 40 3.73 -5.09 2.35
C PHE A 40 4.42 -6.16 3.20
N GLU A 41 3.65 -7.09 3.77
CA GLU A 41 4.23 -8.19 4.57
C GLU A 41 5.15 -9.08 3.73
N LEU A 42 4.71 -9.44 2.51
CA LEU A 42 5.54 -10.21 1.57
C LEU A 42 6.82 -9.46 1.22
N ARG A 43 6.71 -8.18 0.83
CA ARG A 43 7.88 -7.36 0.47
C ARG A 43 8.82 -7.14 1.65
N PHE A 44 8.30 -7.00 2.87
CA PHE A 44 9.10 -6.88 4.08
C PHE A 44 9.87 -8.17 4.39
N LYS A 45 9.25 -9.34 4.22
CA LYS A 45 9.94 -10.64 4.36
C LYS A 45 11.06 -10.80 3.33
N GLU A 46 10.84 -10.39 2.09
CA GLU A 46 11.90 -10.37 1.07
C GLU A 46 13.04 -9.41 1.43
N PHE A 47 12.71 -8.22 1.93
CA PHE A 47 13.69 -7.23 2.38
C PHE A 47 14.64 -7.82 3.44
N LEU A 48 14.08 -8.51 4.44
CA LEU A 48 14.86 -9.12 5.51
C LEU A 48 15.71 -10.31 5.05
N THR A 49 15.27 -11.05 4.03
CA THR A 49 15.95 -12.27 3.55
C THR A 49 16.97 -12.01 2.43
N LYS A 50 16.86 -10.89 1.72
CA LYS A 50 17.79 -10.49 0.64
C LYS A 50 18.19 -9.01 0.78
N PRO A 51 19.07 -8.67 1.74
CA PRO A 51 19.41 -7.28 2.05
C PRO A 51 20.10 -6.53 0.90
N SER A 52 20.71 -7.25 -0.05
CA SER A 52 21.50 -6.70 -1.15
C SER A 52 20.73 -6.48 -2.46
N ALA A 53 19.41 -6.72 -2.48
CA ALA A 53 18.57 -6.60 -3.68
C ALA A 53 17.85 -5.24 -3.81
N LEU A 54 18.29 -4.22 -3.06
CA LEU A 54 17.73 -2.87 -3.06
C LEU A 54 18.84 -1.81 -3.16
#